data_AF-A0A2R6KYB6-F1
#
_entry.id   AF-A0A2R6KYB6-F1
#
_cell.length_a   1.000
_cell.length_b   1.000
_cell.length_c   1.000
_cell.angle_alpha   90.00
_cell.angle_beta   90.00
_cell.angle_gamma   90.00
#
_symmetry.space_group_name_H-M   'P 1'
#
loop_
_entity.id
_entity.type
_entity.pdbx_description
1 polymer ?
#
loop_
_entity_poly.entity_id
_entity_poly.type
_entity_poly.pdbx_seq_one_letter_code
_entity_poly.pdbx_strand_id
1 'polypeptide(L)'
;MTRRHTEEELARRFTGLVVESLAIKQDFGTATVGCRSCDGTAVPLSSGDRVTVALSCYEDHSWEIEGVYCGDHAVDSVAETMGMRAERQAIVRAVLESTGYHPPSGNFQPDALTLGEVEVLDFSPTEEGY
;
A
#
# COMPACT_ATOMS: atom_id res chain seq x y z
N MET A 1 -20.83 17.26 4.16
CA MET A 1 -20.57 17.16 2.71
C MET A 1 -19.27 16.39 2.56
N THR A 2 -19.37 15.07 2.43
CA THR A 2 -18.24 14.15 2.31
C THR A 2 -17.51 14.51 1.01
N ARG A 3 -16.25 14.97 1.10
CA ARG A 3 -15.44 15.25 -0.09
C ARG A 3 -15.29 13.93 -0.83
N ARG A 4 -15.97 13.82 -1.97
CA ARG A 4 -15.77 12.72 -2.92
C ARG A 4 -14.38 12.93 -3.50
N HIS A 5 -13.41 12.16 -3.03
CA HIS A 5 -12.06 12.24 -3.59
C HIS A 5 -12.08 11.70 -5.00
N THR A 6 -11.40 12.38 -5.92
CA THR A 6 -11.19 11.82 -7.26
C THR A 6 -10.10 10.76 -7.19
N GLU A 7 -10.14 9.80 -8.11
CA GLU A 7 -9.09 8.77 -8.24
C GLU A 7 -7.70 9.40 -8.38
N GLU A 8 -7.59 10.52 -9.10
CA GLU A 8 -6.35 11.27 -9.24
C GLU A 8 -5.85 11.88 -7.93
N GLU A 9 -6.75 12.35 -7.05
CA GLU A 9 -6.36 12.85 -5.72
C GLU A 9 -5.83 11.73 -4.84
N LEU A 10 -6.46 10.56 -4.90
CA LEU A 10 -6.02 9.37 -4.18
C LEU A 10 -4.67 8.88 -4.71
N ALA A 11 -4.52 8.72 -6.02
CA ALA A 11 -3.26 8.34 -6.64
C ALA A 11 -2.11 9.26 -6.23
N ARG A 12 -2.29 10.59 -6.32
CA ARG A 12 -1.30 11.57 -5.87
C ARG A 12 -0.96 11.46 -4.38
N ARG A 13 -1.95 11.10 -3.54
CA ARG A 13 -1.73 10.93 -2.10
C ARG A 13 -0.96 9.66 -1.78
N PHE A 14 -1.12 8.63 -2.61
CA PHE A 14 -0.47 7.33 -2.42
C PHE A 14 0.92 7.26 -3.03
N THR A 15 1.22 8.05 -4.06
CA THR A 15 2.56 8.16 -4.61
C THR A 15 3.56 8.61 -3.54
N GLY A 16 4.66 7.87 -3.41
CA GLY A 16 5.71 8.12 -2.43
C GLY A 16 5.39 7.61 -1.02
N LEU A 17 4.25 6.95 -0.80
CA LEU A 17 4.01 6.26 0.47
C LEU A 17 5.05 5.15 0.65
N VAL A 18 5.66 5.11 1.83
CA VAL A 18 6.64 4.09 2.20
C VAL A 18 5.94 2.76 2.42
N VAL A 19 6.53 1.69 1.89
CA VAL A 19 6.01 0.33 2.00
C VAL A 19 6.32 -0.27 3.36
N GLU A 20 5.78 0.36 4.41
CA GLU A 20 5.90 -0.06 5.80
C GLU A 20 4.64 0.35 6.57
N SER A 21 4.19 -0.52 7.46
CA SER A 21 3.10 -0.26 8.40
C SER A 21 3.22 -1.23 9.59
N LEU A 22 2.26 -1.20 10.51
CA LEU A 22 2.16 -2.23 11.54
C LEU A 22 1.92 -3.64 10.97
N ALA A 23 1.26 -3.73 9.80
CA ALA A 23 0.96 -4.99 9.14
C ALA A 23 2.08 -5.45 8.19
N ILE A 24 2.89 -4.52 7.67
CA ILE A 24 3.91 -4.78 6.66
C ILE A 24 5.27 -4.30 7.12
N LYS A 25 6.20 -5.24 7.18
CA LYS A 25 7.60 -4.97 7.47
C LYS A 25 8.44 -5.23 6.24
N GLN A 26 9.01 -4.16 5.68
CA GLN A 26 10.06 -4.28 4.67
C GLN A 26 11.41 -4.61 5.32
N ASP A 27 12.31 -5.22 4.56
CA ASP A 27 13.70 -5.38 4.92
C ASP A 27 14.53 -4.28 4.25
N PHE A 28 14.80 -3.22 5.02
CA PHE A 28 15.66 -2.12 4.58
C PHE A 28 17.09 -2.57 4.26
N GLY A 29 17.58 -3.68 4.81
CA GLY A 29 18.94 -4.16 4.51
C GLY A 29 19.07 -4.78 3.12
N THR A 30 17.96 -5.26 2.55
CA THR A 30 17.92 -5.88 1.22
C THR A 30 17.07 -5.12 0.21
N ALA A 31 16.43 -4.02 0.61
CA ALA A 31 15.48 -3.26 -0.19
C ALA A 31 14.31 -4.14 -0.71
N THR A 32 13.77 -5.01 0.15
CA THR A 32 12.72 -5.95 -0.24
C THR A 32 11.51 -5.96 0.69
N VAL A 33 10.37 -6.42 0.14
CA VAL A 33 9.14 -6.66 0.89
C VAL A 33 8.51 -7.99 0.47
N GLY A 34 7.91 -8.71 1.42
CA GLY A 34 7.20 -9.94 1.14
C GLY A 34 5.83 -9.69 0.51
N CYS A 35 5.42 -10.57 -0.40
CA CYS A 35 4.01 -10.65 -0.79
C CYS A 35 3.20 -11.29 0.34
N ARG A 36 2.04 -10.70 0.68
CA ARG A 36 1.16 -11.15 1.76
C ARG A 36 0.58 -12.56 1.53
N SER A 37 0.42 -12.98 0.27
CA SER A 37 -0.16 -14.29 -0.09
C SER A 37 0.88 -15.36 -0.40
N CYS A 38 2.16 -15.00 -0.56
CA CYS A 38 3.21 -15.97 -0.80
C CYS A 38 3.59 -16.69 0.49
N ASP A 39 3.81 -18.00 0.43
CA ASP A 39 4.22 -18.82 1.57
C ASP A 39 5.72 -18.67 1.92
N GLY A 40 6.23 -17.45 2.13
CA GLY A 40 7.60 -17.17 2.65
C GLY A 40 8.80 -17.71 1.85
N THR A 41 8.58 -18.57 0.85
CA THR A 41 9.57 -19.21 -0.02
C THR A 41 9.64 -18.54 -1.39
N ALA A 42 8.71 -17.64 -1.68
CA ALA A 42 8.72 -16.86 -2.90
C ALA A 42 9.85 -15.81 -2.86
N VAL A 43 10.31 -15.42 -4.04
CA VAL A 43 11.28 -14.34 -4.18
C VAL A 43 10.64 -13.04 -3.64
N PRO A 44 11.32 -12.32 -2.73
CA PRO A 44 10.83 -11.03 -2.24
C PRO A 44 10.69 -10.01 -3.37
N LEU A 45 9.75 -9.08 -3.20
CA LEU A 45 9.51 -7.98 -4.12
C LEU A 45 10.50 -6.86 -3.84
N SER A 46 10.92 -6.16 -4.90
CA SER A 46 11.98 -5.15 -4.88
C SER A 46 11.68 -4.00 -5.84
N SER A 47 12.55 -2.99 -5.88
CA SER A 47 12.36 -1.83 -6.76
C SER A 47 12.21 -2.26 -8.24
N GLY A 48 11.22 -1.68 -8.92
CA GLY A 48 10.84 -2.00 -10.29
C GLY A 48 9.73 -3.03 -10.41
N ASP A 49 9.45 -3.81 -9.35
CA ASP A 49 8.34 -4.77 -9.36
C ASP A 49 6.99 -4.06 -9.34
N ARG A 50 6.06 -4.56 -10.15
CA ARG A 50 4.66 -4.15 -10.14
C ARG A 50 3.90 -4.93 -9.08
N VAL A 51 3.17 -4.19 -8.26
CA VAL A 51 2.41 -4.73 -7.13
C VAL A 51 1.00 -4.20 -7.12
N THR A 52 0.11 -4.93 -6.45
CA THR A 52 -1.13 -4.35 -5.93
C THR A 52 -1.02 -4.20 -4.43
N VAL A 53 -1.59 -3.14 -3.88
CA VAL A 53 -1.47 -2.76 -2.47
C VAL A 53 -2.84 -2.48 -1.91
N ALA A 54 -3.13 -3.11 -0.77
CA ALA A 54 -4.34 -2.85 0.00
C ALA A 54 -4.04 -1.81 1.08
N LEU A 55 -4.86 -0.75 1.14
CA LEU A 55 -4.71 0.34 2.09
C LEU A 55 -5.99 0.58 2.89
N SER A 56 -5.83 0.94 4.16
CA SER A 56 -6.90 1.42 5.05
C SER A 56 -6.55 2.83 5.55
N CYS A 57 -7.55 3.66 5.83
CA CYS A 57 -7.37 5.00 6.38
C CYS A 57 -7.83 4.99 7.84
N TYR A 58 -6.88 4.87 8.76
CA TYR A 58 -7.16 4.83 10.18
C TYR A 58 -7.76 6.16 10.66
N GLU A 59 -8.99 6.12 11.18
CA GLU A 59 -9.75 7.27 11.69
C GLU A 59 -9.79 8.48 10.74
N ASP A 60 -9.75 8.25 9.42
CA ASP A 60 -9.67 9.31 8.40
C ASP A 60 -8.43 10.23 8.51
N HIS A 61 -7.38 9.75 9.19
CA HIS A 61 -6.16 10.51 9.49
C HIS A 61 -4.96 10.04 8.67
N SER A 62 -4.54 8.78 8.84
CA SER A 62 -3.37 8.21 8.17
C SER A 62 -3.75 7.01 7.31
N TRP A 63 -3.12 6.91 6.15
CA TRP A 63 -3.25 5.72 5.31
C TRP A 63 -2.19 4.71 5.71
N GLU A 64 -2.62 3.49 5.99
CA GLU A 64 -1.79 2.37 6.38
C GLU A 64 -1.83 1.31 5.27
N ILE A 65 -0.68 0.71 4.98
CA ILE A 65 -0.60 -0.41 4.05
C ILE A 65 -0.99 -1.68 4.81
N GLU A 66 -2.06 -2.31 4.40
CA GLU A 66 -2.52 -3.58 4.96
C GLU A 66 -1.81 -4.76 4.29
N GLY A 67 -1.53 -4.68 2.99
CA GLY A 67 -0.97 -5.80 2.24
C GLY A 67 -0.29 -5.36 0.96
N VAL A 68 0.81 -6.03 0.62
CA VAL A 68 1.49 -5.92 -0.67
C VAL A 68 1.39 -7.26 -1.39
N TYR A 69 1.02 -7.24 -2.66
CA TYR A 69 0.78 -8.45 -3.44
C TYR A 69 1.57 -8.42 -4.76
N CYS A 70 2.23 -9.53 -5.08
CA CYS A 70 2.94 -9.69 -6.34
C CYS A 70 1.95 -9.84 -7.51
N GLY A 71 2.44 -9.78 -8.75
CA GLY A 71 1.61 -9.93 -9.94
C GLY A 71 0.79 -11.23 -10.01
N ASP A 72 1.31 -12.33 -9.45
CA ASP A 72 0.60 -13.63 -9.43
C ASP A 72 -0.53 -13.68 -8.38
N HIS A 73 -0.47 -12.82 -7.37
CA HIS A 73 -1.46 -12.72 -6.29
C HIS A 73 -2.15 -11.37 -6.29
N ALA A 74 -2.22 -10.71 -7.46
CA ALA A 74 -2.78 -9.39 -7.59
C ALA A 74 -4.23 -9.36 -7.08
N VAL A 75 -4.57 -8.26 -6.41
CA VAL A 75 -5.91 -7.97 -5.89
C VAL A 75 -6.43 -6.70 -6.53
N ASP A 76 -7.74 -6.62 -6.74
CA ASP A 76 -8.38 -5.46 -7.37
C ASP A 76 -9.64 -4.96 -6.65
N SER A 77 -10.17 -5.70 -5.67
CA SER A 77 -11.37 -5.30 -4.91
C SER A 77 -11.14 -5.21 -3.41
N VAL A 78 -11.62 -4.13 -2.80
CA VAL A 78 -11.67 -3.94 -1.34
C VAL A 78 -12.55 -5.01 -0.68
N ALA A 79 -13.74 -5.24 -1.23
CA ALA A 79 -14.74 -6.14 -0.64
C ALA A 79 -14.22 -7.57 -0.54
N GLU A 80 -13.51 -8.05 -1.57
CA GLU A 80 -12.96 -9.41 -1.61
C GLU A 80 -11.67 -9.54 -0.77
N THR A 81 -10.85 -8.49 -0.70
CA THR A 81 -9.52 -8.55 -0.07
C THR A 81 -9.55 -8.28 1.43
N MET A 82 -10.29 -7.26 1.85
CA MET A 82 -10.26 -6.74 3.24
C MET A 82 -11.60 -6.87 3.95
N GLY A 83 -12.68 -7.07 3.19
CA GLY A 83 -14.04 -6.80 3.64
C GLY A 83 -14.30 -5.30 3.76
N MET A 84 -15.49 -4.86 3.37
CA MET A 84 -15.91 -3.47 3.55
C MET A 84 -16.08 -3.14 5.03
N ARG A 85 -15.54 -2.01 5.45
CA ARG A 85 -15.57 -1.52 6.84
C ARG A 85 -15.97 -0.06 6.88
N ALA A 86 -16.40 0.42 8.05
CA ALA A 86 -16.73 1.83 8.29
C ALA A 86 -15.48 2.71 8.42
N GLU A 87 -14.57 2.58 7.46
CA GLU A 87 -13.33 3.34 7.29
C GLU A 87 -13.02 3.44 5.80
N ARG A 88 -12.19 4.40 5.39
CA ARG A 88 -11.83 4.51 3.98
C ARG A 88 -10.81 3.44 3.62
N GLN A 89 -11.04 2.75 2.52
CA GLN A 89 -10.20 1.65 2.07
C GLN A 89 -9.92 1.82 0.57
N ALA A 90 -8.76 1.36 0.12
CA ALA A 90 -8.40 1.41 -1.28
C ALA A 90 -7.58 0.18 -1.68
N ILE A 91 -7.75 -0.25 -2.93
CA ILE A 91 -6.80 -1.12 -3.62
C ILE A 91 -6.15 -0.30 -4.73
N VAL A 92 -4.82 -0.35 -4.81
CA VAL A 92 -4.06 0.35 -5.86
C VAL A 92 -3.09 -0.59 -6.54
N ARG A 93 -2.78 -0.32 -7.80
CA ARG A 93 -1.59 -0.82 -8.49
C ARG A 93 -0.48 0.21 -8.37
N ALA A 94 0.75 -0.25 -8.17
CA ALA A 94 1.93 0.60 -8.09
C ALA A 94 3.18 -0.12 -8.61
N VAL A 95 4.23 0.65 -8.88
CA VAL A 95 5.60 0.16 -9.05
C VAL A 95 6.37 0.45 -7.76
N LEU A 96 7.13 -0.50 -7.26
CA LEU A 96 8.00 -0.26 -6.11
C LEU A 96 9.19 0.62 -6.53
N GLU A 97 9.45 1.70 -5.83
CA GLU A 97 10.59 2.60 -6.09
C GLU A 97 11.52 2.66 -4.89
N SER A 98 12.83 2.61 -5.12
CA SER A 98 13.84 2.87 -4.08
C SER A 98 14.08 4.37 -3.95
N THR A 99 13.51 4.99 -2.90
CA THR A 99 13.60 6.44 -2.68
C THR A 99 14.25 6.83 -1.37
N GLY A 100 14.33 5.90 -0.43
CA GLY A 100 14.79 6.15 0.94
C GLY A 100 13.72 6.81 1.82
N TYR A 101 13.89 6.70 3.14
CA TYR A 101 12.92 7.16 4.15
C TYR A 101 13.59 7.60 5.46
N HIS A 102 13.06 8.64 6.08
CA HIS A 102 13.40 9.04 7.44
C HIS A 102 12.30 8.61 8.42
N PRO A 103 12.45 7.46 9.11
CA PRO A 103 11.50 7.06 10.13
C PRO A 103 11.51 8.05 11.31
N PRO A 104 10.36 8.34 11.94
CA PRO A 104 10.26 9.26 13.07
C PRO A 104 11.20 8.94 14.23
N SER A 105 11.51 7.66 14.43
CA SER A 105 12.27 7.16 15.56
C SER A 105 13.70 6.72 15.22
N GLY A 106 14.22 7.02 14.02
CA GLY A 106 15.42 6.34 13.54
C GLY A 106 16.30 7.09 12.56
N ASN A 107 17.35 6.38 12.13
CA ASN A 107 18.26 6.83 11.09
C ASN A 107 17.59 6.74 9.71
N PHE A 108 18.10 7.53 8.77
CA PHE A 108 17.74 7.41 7.36
C PHE A 108 17.91 5.97 6.87
N GLN A 109 16.88 5.47 6.19
CA GLN A 109 16.85 4.19 5.52
C GLN A 109 17.00 4.46 4.01
N PRO A 110 18.21 4.38 3.43
CA PRO A 110 18.43 4.72 2.01
C PRO A 110 17.69 3.79 1.05
N ASP A 111 17.45 2.56 1.49
CA ASP A 111 16.91 1.46 0.70
C ASP A 111 15.40 1.26 0.94
N ALA A 112 14.71 2.28 1.46
CA ALA A 112 13.28 2.22 1.68
C ALA A 112 12.52 2.20 0.36
N LEU A 113 11.59 1.24 0.25
CA LEU A 113 10.67 1.14 -0.87
C LEU A 113 9.48 2.08 -0.69
N THR A 114 9.07 2.74 -1.76
CA THR A 114 7.85 3.55 -1.85
C THR A 114 6.98 3.17 -3.05
N LEU A 115 5.74 3.67 -3.07
CA LEU A 115 4.80 3.46 -4.18
C LEU A 115 4.99 4.51 -5.29
N GLY A 116 5.50 4.08 -6.44
CA GLY A 116 5.53 4.83 -7.69
C GLY A 116 4.39 4.44 -8.64
N GLU A 117 4.20 5.21 -9.72
CA GLU A 117 3.22 4.95 -10.79
C GLU A 117 1.84 4.45 -10.30
N VAL A 118 1.26 5.15 -9.32
CA VAL A 118 0.06 4.67 -8.64
C VAL A 118 -1.20 4.82 -9.49
N GLU A 119 -1.97 3.74 -9.60
CA GLU A 119 -3.30 3.64 -10.22
C GLU A 119 -4.28 3.10 -9.17
N VAL A 120 -5.42 3.78 -8.96
CA VAL A 120 -6.47 3.30 -8.05
C VAL A 120 -7.33 2.26 -8.77
N LEU A 121 -7.45 1.07 -8.19
CA LEU A 121 -8.25 -0.03 -8.74
C LEU A 121 -9.65 -0.07 -8.13
N ASP A 122 -9.73 0.13 -6.81
CA ASP A 122 -11.00 0.16 -6.08
C ASP A 122 -10.88 1.06 -4.84
N PHE A 123 -11.99 1.67 -4.44
CA PHE A 123 -12.06 2.58 -3.30
C PHE A 123 -13.41 2.49 -2.61
N SER A 124 -13.38 2.19 -1.31
CA SER A 124 -14.55 2.19 -0.42
C SER A 124 -14.47 3.40 0.52
N PRO A 125 -15.41 4.35 0.49
CA PRO A 125 -15.52 5.39 1.50
C PRO A 125 -16.08 4.84 2.82
N THR A 126 -15.91 5.60 3.90
CA THR A 126 -16.43 5.28 5.24
C THR A 126 -17.94 4.96 5.25
N GLU A 127 -18.71 5.64 4.40
CA GLU A 127 -20.18 5.51 4.29
C GLU A 127 -20.64 4.17 3.68
N GLU A 128 -19.75 3.43 3.03
CA GLU A 128 -20.04 2.11 2.45
C GLU A 128 -19.74 0.96 3.43
N GLY A 129 -19.10 1.26 4.55
CA GLY A 129 -18.94 0.34 5.66
C GLY A 129 -20.24 0.13 6.44
N TYR A 130 -20.55 -1.13 6.73
CA TYR A 130 -21.81 -1.56 7.34
C TYR A 130 -21.68 -1.85 8.84
#